data_AF-A0A7C5MDJ9-F1
#
_entry.id   AF-A0A7C5MDJ9-F1
#
_cell.length_a   1.000
_cell.length_b   1.000
_cell.length_c   1.000
_cell.angle_alpha   90.00
_cell.angle_beta   90.00
_cell.angle_gamma   90.00
#
_symmetry.space_group_name_H-M   'P 1'
#
loop_
_entity.id
_entity.type
_entity.pdbx_description
1 polymer ?
#
loop_
_entity_poly.entity_id
_entity_poly.type
_entity_poly.pdbx_seq_one_letter_code
_entity_poly.pdbx_strand_id
1 'polypeptide(L)'
;MTKLRIGFVPLHRKGFDEKWAAGIKSKIVEASSKLDMIELIHPDSSTTNMGLVSDDKEAHKTVRLFKEKDVHAILLGTMTFGEELAGVTVAEEFKGYPLMVFGTKEPETQPSGFKGSDSFCGTLSLASDLYRRKIPFIFLGVVSPDEEAFIKGLENFARAAAIVRGFVGARIGLVGSRPEAFETVTYNEAVMARLYKQRVVPTTIFSIIEESRKLNDGDPDVIKIMNDMGTVDVTEVPKEDLVKMAKFETALRKLAKEKSLDGMGVRCWTEIENYYGIFPCFVMG
;
A
#
# COMPACT_ATOMS: atom_id res chain seq x y z
N MET A 1 -3.89 -11.29 5.15
CA MET A 1 -3.69 -9.85 4.86
C MET A 1 -5.02 -9.25 4.44
N THR A 2 -5.36 -8.06 4.91
CA THR A 2 -6.53 -7.32 4.42
C THR A 2 -6.30 -6.94 2.95
N LYS A 3 -7.28 -7.18 2.07
CA LYS A 3 -7.17 -6.82 0.66
C LYS A 3 -6.90 -5.33 0.48
N LEU A 4 -6.13 -4.98 -0.55
CA LEU A 4 -5.93 -3.60 -0.94
C LEU A 4 -7.16 -3.13 -1.73
N ARG A 5 -7.96 -2.27 -1.11
CA ARG A 5 -9.07 -1.56 -1.76
C ARG A 5 -8.53 -0.52 -2.75
N ILE A 6 -8.79 -0.70 -4.05
CA ILE A 6 -8.41 0.23 -5.12
C ILE A 6 -9.69 0.85 -5.68
N GLY A 7 -9.79 2.18 -5.67
CA GLY A 7 -10.89 2.91 -6.28
C GLY A 7 -10.73 3.01 -7.80
N PHE A 8 -11.55 2.30 -8.57
CA PHE A 8 -11.55 2.32 -10.03
C PHE A 8 -12.59 3.29 -10.58
N VAL A 9 -12.12 4.24 -11.39
CA VAL A 9 -12.92 5.26 -12.06
C VAL A 9 -12.98 4.94 -13.57
N PRO A 10 -14.06 4.29 -14.04
CA PRO A 10 -14.27 4.04 -15.47
C PRO A 10 -14.79 5.31 -16.16
N LEU A 11 -13.87 6.08 -16.74
CA LEU A 11 -14.17 7.37 -17.37
C LEU A 11 -14.79 7.16 -18.76
N HIS A 12 -15.89 7.86 -19.00
CA HIS A 12 -16.60 7.87 -20.28
C HIS A 12 -16.88 9.32 -20.72
N ARG A 13 -16.91 9.58 -22.03
CA ARG A 13 -17.27 10.88 -22.59
C ARG A 13 -18.57 10.75 -23.37
N LYS A 14 -19.58 11.54 -22.99
CA LYS A 14 -20.89 11.58 -23.68
C LYS A 14 -20.67 11.87 -25.18
N GLY A 15 -21.32 11.08 -26.03
CA GLY A 15 -21.15 11.12 -27.49
C GLY A 15 -20.33 9.96 -28.06
N PHE A 16 -19.60 9.22 -27.21
CA PHE A 16 -18.98 7.94 -27.57
C PHE A 16 -19.89 6.75 -27.21
N ASP A 17 -19.48 5.54 -27.57
CA ASP A 17 -20.26 4.32 -27.32
C ASP A 17 -20.24 3.94 -25.83
N GLU A 18 -21.35 4.22 -25.16
CA GLU A 18 -21.52 3.98 -23.73
C GLU A 18 -21.64 2.48 -23.39
N LYS A 19 -22.17 1.67 -24.31
CA LYS A 19 -22.28 0.21 -24.13
C LYS A 19 -20.90 -0.45 -24.22
N TRP A 20 -20.07 0.02 -25.15
CA TRP A 20 -18.67 -0.37 -25.23
C TRP A 20 -17.96 -0.07 -23.91
N ALA A 21 -18.08 1.16 -23.39
CA ALA A 21 -17.46 1.57 -22.15
C ALA A 21 -17.87 0.68 -20.95
N ALA A 22 -19.17 0.41 -20.81
CA ALA A 22 -19.70 -0.46 -19.76
C ALA A 22 -19.22 -1.92 -19.91
N GLY A 23 -19.10 -2.40 -21.15
CA GLY A 23 -18.56 -3.72 -21.47
C GLY A 23 -17.09 -3.87 -21.06
N ILE A 24 -16.24 -2.91 -21.43
CA ILE A 24 -14.82 -2.91 -21.05
C ILE A 24 -14.64 -2.78 -19.54
N LYS A 25 -15.41 -1.91 -18.88
CA LYS A 25 -15.44 -1.83 -17.42
C LYS A 25 -15.72 -3.20 -16.78
N SER A 26 -16.72 -3.93 -17.28
CA SER A 26 -17.08 -5.24 -16.73
C SER A 26 -15.92 -6.25 -16.86
N LYS A 27 -15.23 -6.25 -18.00
CA LYS A 27 -14.03 -7.07 -18.23
C LYS A 27 -12.87 -6.69 -17.30
N ILE A 28 -12.69 -5.41 -16.99
CA ILE A 28 -11.67 -4.92 -16.04
C ILE A 28 -11.95 -5.43 -14.63
N VAL A 29 -13.21 -5.37 -14.20
CA VAL A 29 -13.63 -5.87 -12.88
C VAL A 29 -13.35 -7.37 -12.78
N GLU A 30 -13.74 -8.14 -13.80
CA GLU A 30 -13.48 -9.59 -13.89
C GLU A 30 -11.97 -9.92 -13.94
N ALA A 31 -11.20 -9.18 -14.72
CA ALA A 31 -9.76 -9.34 -14.79
C ALA A 31 -9.09 -9.08 -13.44
N SER A 32 -9.52 -8.02 -12.75
CA SER A 32 -8.99 -7.62 -11.44
C SER A 32 -9.35 -8.62 -10.34
N SER A 33 -10.51 -9.29 -10.42
CA SER A 33 -10.92 -10.28 -9.41
C SER A 33 -10.04 -11.53 -9.38
N LYS A 34 -9.20 -11.75 -10.40
CA LYS A 34 -8.19 -12.81 -10.44
C LYS A 34 -7.00 -12.54 -9.50
N LEU A 35 -6.87 -11.31 -9.00
CA LEU A 35 -5.81 -10.90 -8.08
C LEU A 35 -6.34 -10.87 -6.65
N ASP A 36 -6.09 -11.94 -5.88
CA ASP A 36 -6.61 -12.11 -4.52
C ASP A 36 -6.26 -10.97 -3.55
N MET A 37 -5.15 -10.27 -3.80
CA MET A 37 -4.69 -9.15 -2.98
C MET A 37 -5.50 -7.86 -3.20
N ILE A 38 -6.33 -7.78 -4.23
CA ILE A 38 -7.07 -6.57 -4.63
C ILE A 38 -8.56 -6.71 -4.33
N GLU A 39 -9.14 -5.63 -3.82
CA GLU A 39 -10.58 -5.41 -3.82
C GLU A 39 -10.85 -4.15 -4.66
N LEU A 40 -11.49 -4.32 -5.82
CA LEU A 40 -11.76 -3.20 -6.71
C LEU A 40 -13.07 -2.52 -6.32
N ILE A 41 -13.00 -1.28 -5.87
CA ILE A 41 -14.17 -0.46 -5.53
C ILE A 41 -14.49 0.42 -6.73
N HIS A 42 -15.69 0.33 -7.28
CA HIS A 42 -16.08 1.12 -8.45
C HIS A 42 -17.57 1.50 -8.38
N PRO A 43 -18.00 2.58 -9.03
CA PRO A 43 -19.42 2.90 -9.11
C PRO A 43 -20.19 1.80 -9.87
N ASP A 44 -21.41 1.54 -9.45
CA ASP A 44 -22.39 0.69 -10.13
C ASP A 44 -23.53 1.55 -10.69
N SER A 45 -24.53 0.91 -11.29
CA SER A 45 -25.70 1.61 -11.86
C SER A 45 -26.57 2.32 -10.83
N SER A 46 -26.42 2.01 -9.53
CA SER A 46 -27.10 2.75 -8.45
C SER A 46 -26.37 4.06 -8.11
N THR A 47 -25.06 4.10 -8.36
CA THR A 47 -24.20 5.26 -8.09
C THR A 47 -24.19 6.24 -9.26
N THR A 48 -23.87 5.77 -10.47
CA THR A 48 -23.73 6.58 -11.69
C THR A 48 -24.35 5.87 -12.89
N ASN A 49 -24.49 6.55 -14.04
CA ASN A 49 -25.11 5.94 -15.21
C ASN A 49 -24.28 4.74 -15.70
N MET A 50 -24.87 3.54 -15.67
CA MET A 50 -24.19 2.26 -15.92
C MET A 50 -22.90 2.04 -15.11
N GLY A 51 -22.74 2.78 -14.00
CA GLY A 51 -21.52 2.83 -13.23
C GLY A 51 -20.31 3.36 -14.01
N LEU A 52 -20.52 4.26 -14.99
CA LEU A 52 -19.49 5.03 -15.68
C LEU A 52 -19.41 6.44 -15.06
N VAL A 53 -18.29 7.13 -15.24
CA VAL A 53 -18.10 8.50 -14.74
C VAL A 53 -17.91 9.44 -15.93
N SER A 54 -18.89 10.30 -16.17
CA SER A 54 -18.99 11.10 -17.39
C SER A 54 -19.23 12.60 -17.15
N ASP A 55 -19.29 13.02 -15.90
CA ASP A 55 -19.36 14.42 -15.47
C ASP A 55 -18.96 14.60 -14.00
N ASP A 56 -18.83 15.84 -13.55
CA ASP A 56 -18.43 16.18 -12.17
C ASP A 56 -19.44 15.70 -11.12
N LYS A 57 -20.74 15.65 -11.46
CA LYS A 57 -21.75 15.16 -10.51
C LYS A 57 -21.53 13.68 -10.23
N GLU A 58 -21.22 12.89 -11.25
CA GLU A 58 -20.85 11.49 -11.11
C GLU A 58 -19.50 11.33 -10.40
N ALA A 59 -18.50 12.18 -10.69
CA ALA A 59 -17.23 12.18 -9.98
C ALA A 59 -17.41 12.37 -8.46
N HIS A 60 -18.21 13.34 -8.04
CA HIS A 60 -18.50 13.58 -6.61
C HIS A 60 -19.25 12.43 -5.93
N LYS A 61 -20.07 11.66 -6.66
CA LYS A 61 -20.68 10.45 -6.11
C LYS A 61 -19.64 9.35 -5.93
N THR A 62 -18.77 9.16 -6.92
CA THR A 62 -17.64 8.22 -6.87
C THR A 62 -16.68 8.54 -5.72
N VAL A 63 -16.36 9.82 -5.50
CA VAL A 63 -15.56 10.27 -4.35
C VAL A 63 -16.21 9.86 -3.02
N ARG A 64 -17.52 10.06 -2.88
CA ARG A 64 -18.26 9.66 -1.67
C ARG A 64 -18.19 8.16 -1.44
N LEU A 65 -18.41 7.36 -2.49
CA LEU A 65 -18.26 5.91 -2.44
C LEU A 65 -16.85 5.52 -1.98
N PHE A 66 -15.82 6.11 -2.56
CA PHE A 66 -14.42 5.78 -2.24
C PHE A 66 -14.03 6.17 -0.81
N LYS A 67 -14.55 7.29 -0.30
CA LYS A 67 -14.36 7.69 1.10
C LYS A 67 -15.09 6.74 2.06
N GLU A 68 -16.33 6.35 1.75
CA GLU A 68 -17.09 5.38 2.56
C GLU A 68 -16.40 4.01 2.60
N LYS A 69 -15.90 3.55 1.45
CA LYS A 69 -15.20 2.27 1.34
C LYS A 69 -13.73 2.34 1.74
N ASP A 70 -13.20 3.52 2.12
CA ASP A 70 -11.83 3.73 2.58
C ASP A 70 -10.79 3.08 1.64
N VAL A 71 -10.81 3.51 0.36
CA VAL A 71 -9.86 3.05 -0.66
C VAL A 71 -8.45 3.50 -0.34
N HIS A 72 -7.44 2.80 -0.85
CA HIS A 72 -6.01 3.07 -0.56
C HIS A 72 -5.21 3.51 -1.79
N ALA A 73 -5.77 3.36 -2.99
CA ALA A 73 -5.17 3.79 -4.25
C ALA A 73 -6.27 4.08 -5.27
N ILE A 74 -5.93 4.83 -6.31
CA ILE A 74 -6.86 5.22 -7.37
C ILE A 74 -6.40 4.66 -8.71
N LEU A 75 -7.34 4.10 -9.46
CA LEU A 75 -7.16 3.62 -10.82
C LEU A 75 -8.09 4.41 -11.73
N LEU A 76 -7.54 5.23 -12.63
CA LEU A 76 -8.30 5.95 -13.64
C LEU A 76 -8.16 5.21 -14.97
N GLY A 77 -9.28 4.79 -15.54
CA GLY A 77 -9.31 4.15 -16.86
C GLY A 77 -10.18 4.93 -17.81
N THR A 78 -9.64 5.39 -18.93
CA THR A 78 -10.43 5.99 -20.01
C THR A 78 -11.02 4.87 -20.88
N MET A 79 -12.31 4.59 -20.70
CA MET A 79 -13.02 3.49 -21.39
C MET A 79 -13.43 3.85 -22.83
N THR A 80 -13.54 5.15 -23.05
CA THR A 80 -13.67 5.84 -24.34
C THR A 80 -12.70 7.02 -24.27
N PHE A 81 -12.92 8.16 -24.93
CA PHE A 81 -12.18 9.39 -24.61
C PHE A 81 -12.13 9.63 -23.09
N GLY A 82 -13.25 9.48 -22.39
CA GLY A 82 -13.31 9.64 -20.95
C GLY A 82 -13.33 11.11 -20.55
N GLU A 83 -14.19 11.45 -19.59
CA GLU A 83 -14.33 12.83 -19.11
C GLU A 83 -13.14 13.22 -18.23
N GLU A 84 -12.19 13.98 -18.77
CA GLU A 84 -10.92 14.28 -18.12
C GLU A 84 -11.10 15.08 -16.82
N LEU A 85 -12.00 16.07 -16.81
CA LEU A 85 -12.27 16.88 -15.62
C LEU A 85 -12.90 16.05 -14.50
N ALA A 86 -13.78 15.10 -14.84
CA ALA A 86 -14.36 14.19 -13.86
C ALA A 86 -13.27 13.30 -13.22
N GLY A 87 -12.32 12.79 -14.03
CA GLY A 87 -11.17 12.03 -13.53
C GLY A 87 -10.27 12.86 -12.62
N VAL A 88 -10.02 14.12 -12.98
CA VAL A 88 -9.26 15.08 -12.17
C VAL A 88 -9.94 15.38 -10.84
N THR A 89 -11.25 15.62 -10.85
CA THR A 89 -12.04 15.87 -9.64
C THR A 89 -11.88 14.72 -8.63
N VAL A 90 -11.88 13.47 -9.09
CA VAL A 90 -11.57 12.33 -8.21
C VAL A 90 -10.11 12.37 -7.75
N ALA A 91 -9.15 12.57 -8.66
CA ALA A 91 -7.72 12.55 -8.33
C ALA A 91 -7.31 13.63 -7.30
N GLU A 92 -7.93 14.83 -7.36
CA GLU A 92 -7.67 15.92 -6.42
C GLU A 92 -8.11 15.58 -4.99
N GLU A 93 -9.26 14.94 -4.84
CA GLU A 93 -9.80 14.51 -3.53
C GLU A 93 -8.94 13.44 -2.85
N PHE A 94 -8.21 12.65 -3.64
CA PHE A 94 -7.29 11.61 -3.17
C PHE A 94 -5.82 11.99 -3.41
N LYS A 95 -5.49 13.28 -3.41
CA LYS A 95 -4.12 13.75 -3.60
C LYS A 95 -3.19 13.15 -2.54
N GLY A 96 -2.10 12.53 -3.00
CA GLY A 96 -1.13 11.82 -2.16
C GLY A 96 -1.35 10.31 -2.09
N TYR A 97 -2.44 9.80 -2.66
CA TYR A 97 -2.65 8.37 -2.85
C TYR A 97 -1.89 7.91 -4.10
N PRO A 98 -1.40 6.65 -4.14
CA PRO A 98 -0.94 6.04 -5.38
C PRO A 98 -2.04 6.12 -6.44
N LEU A 99 -1.69 6.64 -7.61
CA LEU A 99 -2.62 6.82 -8.72
C LEU A 99 -2.03 6.23 -10.01
N MET A 100 -2.83 5.40 -10.69
CA MET A 100 -2.48 4.82 -11.99
C MET A 100 -3.51 5.22 -13.03
N VAL A 101 -3.03 5.57 -14.22
CA VAL A 101 -3.84 5.91 -15.40
C VAL A 101 -3.59 4.88 -16.48
N PHE A 102 -4.65 4.47 -17.18
CA PHE A 102 -4.54 3.64 -18.39
C PHE A 102 -5.61 4.00 -19.41
N GLY A 103 -5.29 3.78 -20.69
CA GLY A 103 -6.26 3.79 -21.79
C GLY A 103 -6.62 2.37 -22.20
N THR A 104 -7.76 2.20 -22.85
CA THR A 104 -8.20 0.88 -23.34
C THR A 104 -7.88 0.72 -24.81
N LYS A 105 -7.62 -0.48 -25.32
CA LYS A 105 -7.55 -0.63 -26.79
C LYS A 105 -8.90 -0.30 -27.42
N GLU A 106 -8.85 0.32 -28.60
CA GLU A 106 -10.04 0.75 -29.34
C GLU A 106 -10.78 -0.46 -29.95
N PRO A 107 -12.12 -0.39 -30.10
CA PRO A 107 -12.85 -1.40 -30.87
C PRO A 107 -12.53 -1.27 -32.36
N GLU A 108 -12.99 -2.25 -33.14
CA GLU A 108 -12.88 -2.19 -34.59
C GLU A 108 -13.61 -0.98 -35.16
N THR A 109 -13.03 -0.39 -36.21
CA THR A 109 -13.61 0.77 -36.88
C THR A 109 -14.87 0.34 -37.62
N GLN A 110 -16.00 1.00 -37.36
CA GLN A 110 -17.24 0.70 -38.07
C GLN A 110 -17.16 1.16 -39.53
N PRO A 111 -17.98 0.61 -40.45
CA PRO A 111 -18.02 1.05 -41.85
C PRO A 111 -18.27 2.55 -42.04
N SER A 112 -18.91 3.21 -41.06
CA SER A 112 -19.14 4.65 -41.02
C SER A 112 -17.87 5.48 -40.74
N GLY A 113 -16.74 4.84 -40.42
CA GLY A 113 -15.51 5.49 -39.97
C GLY A 113 -15.50 5.86 -38.48
N PHE A 114 -16.64 5.71 -37.79
CA PHE A 114 -16.72 5.92 -36.35
C PHE A 114 -16.12 4.73 -35.59
N LYS A 115 -15.27 5.02 -34.61
CA LYS A 115 -14.59 4.01 -33.80
C LYS A 115 -15.29 3.71 -32.49
N GLY A 116 -16.39 4.35 -32.12
CA GLY A 116 -17.06 4.08 -30.82
C GLY A 116 -16.29 4.55 -29.58
N SER A 117 -14.98 4.76 -29.69
CA SER A 117 -14.07 5.14 -28.61
C SER A 117 -12.89 5.95 -29.20
N ASP A 118 -12.23 6.72 -28.33
CA ASP A 118 -11.00 7.48 -28.61
C ASP A 118 -10.20 7.66 -27.31
N SER A 119 -9.95 6.53 -26.65
CA SER A 119 -9.41 6.49 -25.30
C SER A 119 -7.97 6.94 -25.19
N PHE A 120 -7.16 6.74 -26.24
CA PHE A 120 -5.80 7.23 -26.23
C PHE A 120 -5.76 8.77 -26.18
N CYS A 121 -6.54 9.46 -27.02
CA CYS A 121 -6.59 10.92 -27.02
C CYS A 121 -7.10 11.47 -25.69
N GLY A 122 -8.15 10.85 -25.13
CA GLY A 122 -8.65 11.28 -23.84
C GLY A 122 -7.74 10.93 -22.65
N THR A 123 -6.97 9.84 -22.73
CA THR A 123 -5.86 9.58 -21.78
C THR A 123 -4.83 10.70 -21.82
N LEU A 124 -4.45 11.20 -23.01
CA LEU A 124 -3.51 12.31 -23.14
C LEU A 124 -4.06 13.60 -22.51
N SER A 125 -5.35 13.88 -22.71
CA SER A 125 -6.05 15.01 -22.08
C SER A 125 -6.04 14.89 -20.55
N LEU A 126 -6.45 13.74 -20.01
CA LEU A 126 -6.42 13.47 -18.57
C LEU A 126 -5.00 13.59 -18.00
N ALA A 127 -4.00 12.99 -18.65
CA ALA A 127 -2.61 13.04 -18.23
C ALA A 127 -2.08 14.49 -18.20
N SER A 128 -2.41 15.29 -19.22
CA SER A 128 -2.08 16.72 -19.28
C SER A 128 -2.70 17.49 -18.11
N ASP A 129 -3.96 17.21 -17.79
CA ASP A 129 -4.68 17.84 -16.69
C ASP A 129 -4.09 17.50 -15.32
N LEU A 130 -3.74 16.24 -15.08
CA LEU A 130 -3.07 15.78 -13.85
C LEU A 130 -1.68 16.42 -13.71
N TYR A 131 -0.93 16.49 -14.81
CA TYR A 131 0.39 17.11 -14.85
C TYR A 131 0.33 18.59 -14.48
N ARG A 132 -0.59 19.36 -15.08
CA ARG A 132 -0.80 20.79 -14.79
C ARG A 132 -1.14 21.04 -13.31
N ARG A 133 -1.78 20.08 -12.65
CA ARG A 133 -2.17 20.13 -11.22
C ARG A 133 -1.15 19.53 -10.26
N LYS A 134 0.00 19.07 -10.78
CA LYS A 134 1.07 18.42 -10.02
C LYS A 134 0.56 17.22 -9.23
N ILE A 135 -0.31 16.41 -9.85
CA ILE A 135 -0.77 15.13 -9.30
C ILE A 135 0.09 14.04 -9.93
N PRO A 136 0.97 13.36 -9.17
CA PRO A 136 1.81 12.30 -9.70
C PRO A 136 0.95 11.07 -10.03
N PHE A 137 1.29 10.41 -11.14
CA PHE A 137 0.62 9.19 -11.57
C PHE A 137 1.57 8.25 -12.31
N ILE A 138 1.24 6.96 -12.31
CA ILE A 138 1.86 5.96 -13.17
C ILE A 138 0.99 5.80 -14.41
N PHE A 139 1.58 5.83 -15.60
CA PHE A 139 0.89 5.48 -16.83
C PHE A 139 1.16 4.02 -17.18
N LEU A 140 0.12 3.19 -17.19
CA LEU A 140 0.24 1.76 -17.53
C LEU A 140 0.36 1.53 -19.04
N GLY A 141 -0.11 2.47 -19.87
CA GLY A 141 -0.21 2.31 -21.31
C GLY A 141 -1.65 2.20 -21.80
N VAL A 142 -1.78 1.83 -23.08
CA VAL A 142 -3.04 1.47 -23.72
C VAL A 142 -3.13 -0.06 -23.77
N VAL A 143 -4.06 -0.63 -22.99
CA VAL A 143 -4.10 -2.08 -22.73
C VAL A 143 -5.52 -2.61 -22.80
N SER A 144 -5.66 -3.90 -23.12
CA SER A 144 -6.93 -4.61 -22.96
C SER A 144 -6.99 -5.34 -21.62
N PRO A 145 -8.18 -5.55 -21.02
CA PRO A 145 -8.30 -6.17 -19.69
C PRO A 145 -7.81 -7.61 -19.62
N ASP A 146 -7.84 -8.33 -20.75
CA ASP A 146 -7.40 -9.70 -20.93
C ASP A 146 -5.90 -9.85 -21.20
N GLU A 147 -5.18 -8.74 -21.39
CA GLU A 147 -3.74 -8.78 -21.64
C GLU A 147 -2.95 -9.01 -20.36
N GLU A 148 -1.91 -9.83 -20.48
CA GLU A 148 -0.97 -10.09 -19.38
C GLU A 148 -0.32 -8.79 -18.87
N ALA A 149 -0.10 -7.81 -19.76
CA ALA A 149 0.42 -6.49 -19.41
C ALA A 149 -0.49 -5.74 -18.43
N PHE A 150 -1.81 -5.82 -18.58
CA PHE A 150 -2.76 -5.20 -17.67
C PHE A 150 -2.71 -5.88 -16.30
N ILE A 151 -2.79 -7.22 -16.26
CA ILE A 151 -2.78 -7.99 -15.00
C ILE A 151 -1.48 -7.76 -14.22
N LYS A 152 -0.32 -7.90 -14.87
CA LYS A 152 0.99 -7.67 -14.24
C LYS A 152 1.16 -6.22 -13.79
N GLY A 153 0.72 -5.27 -14.62
CA GLY A 153 0.78 -3.85 -14.28
C GLY A 153 -0.07 -3.51 -13.05
N LEU A 154 -1.29 -4.03 -12.99
CA LEU A 154 -2.18 -3.86 -11.86
C LEU A 154 -1.66 -4.55 -10.59
N GLU A 155 -1.09 -5.74 -10.69
CA GLU A 155 -0.46 -6.43 -9.56
C GLU A 155 0.74 -5.62 -9.02
N ASN A 156 1.63 -5.16 -9.90
CA ASN A 156 2.78 -4.35 -9.52
C ASN A 156 2.35 -3.05 -8.85
N PHE A 157 1.36 -2.36 -9.41
CA PHE A 157 0.77 -1.17 -8.82
C PHE A 157 0.17 -1.45 -7.44
N ALA A 158 -0.58 -2.53 -7.29
CA ALA A 158 -1.18 -2.93 -6.02
C ALA A 158 -0.11 -3.24 -4.96
N ARG A 159 0.98 -3.94 -5.32
CA ARG A 159 2.11 -4.20 -4.42
C ARG A 159 2.77 -2.90 -3.96
N ALA A 160 3.05 -1.97 -4.89
CA ALA A 160 3.61 -0.67 -4.56
C ALA A 160 2.67 0.15 -3.66
N ALA A 161 1.37 0.16 -3.95
CA ALA A 161 0.37 0.85 -3.15
C ALA A 161 0.23 0.25 -1.74
N ALA A 162 0.35 -1.07 -1.59
CA ALA A 162 0.37 -1.73 -0.29
C ALA A 162 1.60 -1.32 0.54
N ILE A 163 2.77 -1.16 -0.09
CA ILE A 163 3.97 -0.63 0.58
C ILE A 163 3.74 0.81 1.03
N VAL A 164 3.21 1.68 0.16
CA VAL A 164 2.90 3.08 0.50
C VAL A 164 1.94 3.15 1.68
N ARG A 165 0.91 2.29 1.72
CA ARG A 165 -0.05 2.20 2.83
C ARG A 165 0.63 1.84 4.16
N GLY A 166 1.59 0.92 4.16
CA GLY A 166 2.33 0.55 5.37
C GLY A 166 3.42 1.55 5.76
N PHE A 167 3.92 2.33 4.80
CA PHE A 167 5.01 3.29 5.02
C PHE A 167 4.53 4.66 5.50
N VAL A 168 3.49 5.21 4.86
CA VAL A 168 2.95 6.53 5.21
C VAL A 168 2.14 6.43 6.49
N GLY A 169 2.49 7.23 7.49
CA GLY A 169 1.88 7.19 8.81
C GLY A 169 2.50 6.17 9.77
N ALA A 170 3.53 5.43 9.34
CA ALA A 170 4.13 4.37 10.14
C ALA A 170 4.65 4.87 11.49
N ARG A 171 4.46 4.04 12.52
CA ARG A 171 4.94 4.24 13.87
C ARG A 171 6.18 3.37 14.09
N ILE A 172 7.33 4.02 14.18
CA ILE A 172 8.62 3.35 14.24
C ILE A 172 9.14 3.39 15.68
N GLY A 173 9.27 2.22 16.32
CA GLY A 173 9.93 2.14 17.62
C GLY A 173 11.42 2.38 17.49
N LEU A 174 11.99 3.13 18.44
CA LEU A 174 13.43 3.32 18.54
C LEU A 174 13.89 2.84 19.92
N VAL A 175 14.50 1.66 19.96
CA VAL A 175 15.00 1.03 21.18
C VAL A 175 16.48 1.37 21.36
N GLY A 176 16.74 2.35 22.23
CA GLY A 176 18.07 2.92 22.41
C GLY A 176 18.43 3.98 21.36
N SER A 177 19.45 4.80 21.65
CA SER A 177 19.94 5.77 20.67
C SER A 177 20.69 5.09 19.53
N ARG A 178 20.88 5.76 18.40
CA ARG A 178 21.82 5.28 17.39
C ARG A 178 23.25 5.11 17.95
N PRO A 179 24.09 4.24 17.37
CA PRO A 179 25.53 4.21 17.69
C PRO A 179 26.20 5.54 17.37
N GLU A 180 27.18 5.96 18.19
CA GLU A 180 27.86 7.26 18.07
C GLU A 180 28.53 7.43 16.71
N ALA A 181 29.32 6.44 16.29
CA ALA A 181 30.15 6.49 15.07
C ALA A 181 29.38 6.30 13.75
N PHE A 182 28.06 6.05 13.79
CA PHE A 182 27.29 5.66 12.60
C PHE A 182 26.45 6.83 12.07
N GLU A 183 27.03 7.62 11.18
CA GLU A 183 26.28 8.66 10.45
C GLU A 183 25.26 8.07 9.46
N THR A 184 25.51 6.85 8.97
CA THR A 184 24.66 6.15 7.99
C THR A 184 23.26 5.79 8.51
N VAL A 185 23.06 5.81 9.83
CA VAL A 185 21.76 5.53 10.48
C VAL A 185 21.16 6.79 11.12
N THR A 186 21.65 7.97 10.72
CA THR A 186 21.03 9.24 11.12
C THR A 186 19.66 9.39 10.47
N TYR A 187 18.74 10.02 11.19
CA TYR A 187 17.39 10.28 10.73
C TYR A 187 16.93 11.64 11.26
N ASN A 188 15.93 12.23 10.61
CA ASN A 188 15.35 13.50 11.00
C ASN A 188 13.84 13.33 11.22
N GLU A 189 13.42 13.27 12.48
CA GLU A 189 12.02 13.05 12.86
C GLU A 189 11.08 14.13 12.30
N ALA A 190 11.53 15.39 12.24
CA ALA A 190 10.72 16.47 11.70
C ALA A 190 10.47 16.29 10.18
N VAL A 191 11.48 15.82 9.44
CA VAL A 191 11.33 15.51 8.00
C VAL A 191 10.43 14.30 7.81
N MET A 192 10.60 13.24 8.60
CA MET A 192 9.75 12.04 8.55
C MET A 192 8.28 12.38 8.83
N ALA A 193 8.01 13.17 9.87
CA ALA A 193 6.66 13.62 10.20
C ALA A 193 6.06 14.49 9.09
N ARG A 194 6.83 15.46 8.55
CA ARG A 194 6.36 16.38 7.51
C ARG A 194 6.07 15.69 6.18
N LEU A 195 6.96 14.81 5.73
CA LEU A 195 6.86 14.19 4.39
C LEU A 195 5.98 12.94 4.40
N TYR A 196 6.05 12.14 5.46
CA TYR A 196 5.46 10.79 5.47
C TYR A 196 4.47 10.58 6.61
N LYS A 197 4.21 11.58 7.45
CA LYS A 197 3.32 11.48 8.63
C LYS A 197 3.78 10.40 9.63
N GLN A 198 5.04 9.97 9.53
CA GLN A 198 5.60 8.94 10.40
C GLN A 198 5.88 9.50 11.79
N ARG A 199 5.85 8.61 12.79
CA ARG A 199 6.17 8.95 14.17
C ARG A 199 7.24 8.01 14.70
N VAL A 200 8.31 8.58 15.24
CA VAL A 200 9.29 7.82 16.03
C VAL A 200 8.80 7.71 17.47
N VAL A 201 8.87 6.50 18.03
CA VAL A 201 8.44 6.17 19.38
C VAL A 201 9.68 5.69 20.15
N PRO A 202 10.41 6.61 20.82
CA PRO A 202 11.62 6.24 21.53
C PRO A 202 11.31 5.44 22.79
N THR A 203 12.17 4.47 23.09
CA THR A 203 12.20 3.71 24.34
C THR A 203 13.65 3.38 24.69
N THR A 204 13.89 3.06 25.96
CA THR A 204 15.24 2.72 26.43
C THR A 204 15.51 1.23 26.27
N ILE A 205 16.76 0.86 26.01
CA ILE A 205 17.20 -0.54 26.02
C ILE A 205 16.99 -1.15 27.41
N PHE A 206 17.26 -0.38 28.47
CA PHE A 206 17.05 -0.81 29.85
C PHE A 206 15.61 -1.26 30.12
N SER A 207 14.61 -0.49 29.66
CA SER A 207 13.20 -0.87 29.80
C SER A 207 12.90 -2.21 29.16
N ILE A 208 13.45 -2.48 27.96
CA ILE A 208 13.25 -3.78 27.30
C ILE A 208 13.93 -4.90 28.08
N ILE A 209 15.18 -4.70 28.52
CA ILE A 209 15.92 -5.70 29.31
C ILE A 209 15.15 -6.08 30.58
N GLU A 210 14.62 -5.09 31.30
CA GLU A 210 13.85 -5.33 32.52
C GLU A 210 12.54 -6.08 32.23
N GLU A 211 11.82 -5.74 31.16
CA GLU A 211 10.65 -6.49 30.74
C GLU A 211 11.00 -7.93 30.34
N SER A 212 12.13 -8.15 29.66
CA SER A 212 12.60 -9.49 29.32
C SER A 212 12.95 -10.32 30.56
N ARG A 213 13.55 -9.72 31.60
CA ARG A 213 13.88 -10.40 32.86
C ARG A 213 12.65 -10.82 33.67
N LYS A 214 11.55 -10.06 33.58
CA LYS A 214 10.29 -10.38 34.27
C LYS A 214 9.54 -11.57 33.65
N LEU A 215 9.86 -11.96 32.43
CA LEU A 215 9.23 -13.10 31.76
C LEU A 215 9.69 -14.41 32.38
N ASN A 216 8.74 -15.31 32.61
CA ASN A 216 9.01 -16.68 33.03
C ASN A 216 9.41 -17.54 31.83
N ASP A 217 10.26 -18.54 32.05
CA ASP A 217 10.68 -19.49 31.01
C ASP A 217 9.49 -20.27 30.44
N GLY A 218 8.46 -20.48 31.27
CA GLY A 218 7.21 -21.14 30.89
C GLY A 218 6.13 -20.21 30.33
N ASP A 219 6.43 -18.93 30.07
CA ASP A 219 5.47 -18.02 29.44
C ASP A 219 5.10 -18.56 28.04
N PRO A 220 3.80 -18.67 27.69
CA PRO A 220 3.37 -19.23 26.41
C PRO A 220 3.97 -18.53 25.19
N ASP A 221 4.19 -17.20 25.25
CA ASP A 221 4.78 -16.44 24.14
C ASP A 221 6.28 -16.79 23.99
N VAL A 222 6.98 -16.99 25.11
CA VAL A 222 8.40 -17.40 25.13
C VAL A 222 8.55 -18.82 24.58
N ILE A 223 7.71 -19.77 25.04
CA ILE A 223 7.73 -21.15 24.52
C ILE A 223 7.45 -21.17 23.02
N LYS A 224 6.50 -20.36 22.55
CA LYS A 224 6.18 -20.26 21.13
C LYS A 224 7.40 -19.81 20.32
N ILE A 225 8.10 -18.77 20.77
CA ILE A 225 9.31 -18.28 20.12
C ILE A 225 10.41 -19.34 20.16
N MET A 226 10.65 -19.99 21.30
CA MET A 226 11.64 -21.08 21.42
C MET A 226 11.41 -22.21 20.41
N ASN A 227 10.15 -22.60 20.19
CA ASN A 227 9.80 -23.62 19.21
C ASN A 227 10.08 -23.15 17.77
N ASP A 228 9.84 -21.87 17.48
CA ASP A 228 10.15 -21.26 16.18
C ASP A 228 11.67 -21.21 15.94
N MET A 229 12.45 -20.83 16.95
CA MET A 229 13.92 -20.87 16.89
C MET A 229 14.45 -22.29 16.63
N GLY A 230 13.78 -23.32 17.14
CA GLY A 230 14.13 -24.73 16.91
C GLY A 230 13.90 -25.23 15.47
N THR A 231 13.36 -24.39 14.58
CA THR A 231 13.22 -24.72 13.15
C THR A 231 14.53 -24.59 12.36
N VAL A 232 15.58 -24.03 12.98
CA VAL A 232 16.94 -23.94 12.44
C VAL A 232 17.93 -24.65 13.36
N ASP A 233 19.18 -24.85 12.89
CA ASP A 233 20.22 -25.48 13.70
C ASP A 233 20.70 -24.53 14.82
N VAL A 234 20.37 -24.91 16.05
CA VAL A 234 20.76 -24.20 17.29
C VAL A 234 21.61 -25.07 18.21
N THR A 235 22.17 -26.18 17.71
CA THR A 235 22.84 -27.20 18.53
C THR A 235 24.08 -26.69 19.27
N GLU A 236 24.75 -25.68 18.73
CA GLU A 236 25.93 -25.04 19.36
C GLU A 236 25.56 -23.88 20.30
N VAL A 237 24.28 -23.51 20.41
CA VAL A 237 23.84 -22.38 21.25
C VAL A 237 23.39 -22.89 22.62
N PRO A 238 23.92 -22.36 23.73
CA PRO A 238 23.46 -22.72 25.07
C PRO A 238 21.95 -22.46 25.23
N LYS A 239 21.25 -23.44 25.81
CA LYS A 239 19.79 -23.36 26.02
C LYS A 239 19.38 -22.10 26.79
N GLU A 240 20.18 -21.69 27.78
CA GLU A 240 19.91 -20.50 28.59
C GLU A 240 19.92 -19.22 27.74
N ASP A 241 20.81 -19.13 26.75
CA ASP A 241 20.90 -17.98 25.87
C ASP A 241 19.78 -17.97 24.83
N LEU A 242 19.34 -19.14 24.35
CA LEU A 242 18.11 -19.26 23.55
C LEU A 242 16.89 -18.75 24.33
N VAL A 243 16.76 -19.13 25.61
CA VAL A 243 15.66 -18.64 26.46
C VAL A 243 15.73 -17.12 26.65
N LYS A 244 16.92 -16.55 26.89
CA LYS A 244 17.09 -15.08 26.95
C LYS A 244 16.70 -14.41 25.63
N MET A 245 17.13 -14.96 24.49
CA MET A 245 16.74 -14.44 23.17
C MET A 245 15.23 -14.48 22.97
N ALA A 246 14.56 -15.59 23.33
CA ALA A 246 13.11 -15.71 23.23
C ALA A 246 12.37 -14.70 24.13
N LYS A 247 12.86 -14.48 25.36
CA LYS A 247 12.34 -13.44 26.26
C LYS A 247 12.55 -12.03 25.72
N PHE A 248 13.69 -11.77 25.11
CA PHE A 248 13.98 -10.50 24.45
C PHE A 248 13.02 -10.23 23.29
N GLU A 249 12.82 -11.22 22.42
CA GLU A 249 11.86 -11.13 21.32
C GLU A 249 10.44 -10.91 21.82
N THR A 250 10.04 -11.62 22.89
CA THR A 250 8.73 -11.47 23.51
C THR A 250 8.51 -10.04 24.01
N ALA A 251 9.51 -9.46 24.68
CA ALA A 251 9.43 -8.08 25.17
C ALA A 251 9.30 -7.07 24.02
N LEU A 252 10.08 -7.25 22.94
CA LEU A 252 9.98 -6.41 21.74
C LEU A 252 8.61 -6.53 21.05
N ARG A 253 8.07 -7.75 20.92
CA ARG A 253 6.73 -7.98 20.37
C ARG A 253 5.62 -7.38 21.24
N LYS A 254 5.76 -7.45 22.57
CA LYS A 254 4.86 -6.78 23.52
C LYS A 254 4.89 -5.26 23.34
N LEU A 255 6.07 -4.65 23.23
CA LEU A 255 6.22 -3.22 22.93
C LEU A 255 5.54 -2.85 21.60
N ALA A 256 5.80 -3.63 20.54
CA ALA A 256 5.22 -3.39 19.22
C ALA A 256 3.69 -3.38 19.26
N LYS A 257 3.10 -4.34 19.99
CA LYS A 257 1.64 -4.39 20.18
C LYS A 257 1.13 -3.21 21.02
N GLU A 258 1.76 -2.95 22.17
CA GLU A 258 1.34 -1.91 23.12
C GLU A 258 1.36 -0.51 22.49
N LYS A 259 2.42 -0.20 21.72
CA LYS A 259 2.60 1.11 21.08
C LYS A 259 2.07 1.17 19.66
N SER A 260 1.48 0.08 19.16
CA SER A 260 1.01 -0.08 17.78
C SER A 260 2.09 0.32 16.78
N LEU A 261 3.25 -0.35 16.85
CA LEU A 261 4.41 -0.10 16.00
C LEU A 261 4.31 -0.90 14.70
N ASP A 262 4.70 -0.27 13.60
CA ASP A 262 4.79 -0.88 12.26
C ASP A 262 6.19 -1.40 11.97
N GLY A 263 7.19 -0.94 12.72
CA GLY A 263 8.58 -1.35 12.63
C GLY A 263 9.39 -0.84 13.81
N MET A 264 10.61 -1.35 13.98
CA MET A 264 11.51 -0.93 15.07
C MET A 264 12.97 -0.86 14.59
N GLY A 265 13.69 0.15 15.06
CA GLY A 265 15.14 0.18 15.08
C GLY A 265 15.64 -0.12 16.50
N VAL A 266 16.59 -1.04 16.64
CA VAL A 266 17.14 -1.46 17.93
C VAL A 266 18.64 -1.27 17.91
N ARG A 267 19.20 -0.52 18.87
CA ARG A 267 20.65 -0.54 19.08
C ARG A 267 21.03 -1.87 19.72
N CYS A 268 21.59 -2.76 18.91
CA CYS A 268 21.88 -4.14 19.28
C CYS A 268 23.13 -4.32 20.15
N TRP A 269 24.05 -3.36 20.15
CA TRP A 269 25.29 -3.39 20.93
C TRP A 269 25.66 -1.99 21.44
N THR A 270 26.48 -1.86 22.49
CA THR A 270 27.02 -2.93 23.36
C THR A 270 26.16 -3.21 24.60
N GLU A 271 25.11 -2.43 24.85
CA GLU A 271 24.36 -2.52 26.12
C GLU A 271 23.63 -3.86 26.32
N ILE A 272 23.05 -4.43 25.26
CA ILE A 272 22.34 -5.72 25.37
C ILE A 272 23.33 -6.84 25.70
N GLU A 273 24.51 -6.82 25.07
CA GLU A 273 25.61 -7.74 25.40
C GLU A 273 26.04 -7.56 26.86
N ASN A 274 26.40 -6.34 27.26
CA ASN A 274 26.98 -6.07 28.57
C ASN A 274 26.00 -6.29 29.75
N TYR A 275 24.71 -6.00 29.55
CA TYR A 275 23.72 -6.02 30.63
C TYR A 275 22.74 -7.20 30.56
N TYR A 276 22.55 -7.80 29.39
CA TYR A 276 21.63 -8.93 29.20
C TYR A 276 22.33 -10.22 28.78
N GLY A 277 23.56 -10.14 28.25
CA GLY A 277 24.42 -11.29 28.00
C GLY A 277 24.09 -12.04 26.71
N ILE A 278 23.51 -11.38 25.71
CA ILE A 278 23.25 -11.95 24.39
C ILE A 278 23.57 -10.95 23.27
N PHE A 279 23.80 -11.46 22.06
CA PHE A 279 23.74 -10.68 20.83
C PHE A 279 22.36 -10.85 20.20
N PRO A 280 21.55 -9.79 20.05
CA PRO A 280 20.15 -9.91 19.66
C PRO A 280 19.94 -10.01 18.14
N CYS A 281 20.99 -10.22 17.34
CA CYS A 281 20.90 -10.21 15.87
C CYS A 281 19.84 -11.19 15.35
N PHE A 282 19.87 -12.42 15.86
CA PHE A 282 18.92 -13.48 15.50
C PHE A 282 17.46 -13.13 15.86
N VAL A 283 17.25 -12.34 16.92
CA VAL A 283 15.91 -11.90 17.35
C VAL A 283 15.30 -10.86 16.40
N MET A 284 16.13 -10.13 15.66
CA MET A 284 15.69 -9.00 14.83
C MET A 284 15.46 -9.36 13.36
N GLY A 285 15.83 -10.56 12.91
CA GLY A 285 15.68 -11.00 11.53
C GLY A 285 16.42 -12.29 11.22
#